data_AF-A0A2N3C561-F1
#
_entry.id   AF-A0A2N3C561-F1
#
_cell.length_a   1.000
_cell.length_b   1.000
_cell.length_c   1.000
_cell.angle_alpha   90.00
_cell.angle_beta   90.00
_cell.angle_gamma   90.00
#
_symmetry.space_group_name_H-M   'P 1'
#
loop_
_entity.id
_entity.type
_entity.pdbx_description
1 polymer ?
#
loop_
_entity_poly.entity_id
_entity_poly.type
_entity_poly.pdbx_seq_one_letter_code
_entity_poly.pdbx_strand_id
1 'polypeptide(L)'
;MLKSMYTAVAFAVALAFAAIAFNPSPAVAQDIAGAQADIEALLVQYAGDIDGLEAAIEEYVTNSEDPEGAAQAVIAVAAGLPADSDLKIALGRGLGAAIAVIALTNPTAATNMQALVAASGDETLVGAVSSGTTDKTASIEQNAGGGDDTLVGEDDQTPEEPASAT
;
A
#
# COMPACT_ATOMS: atom_id res chain seq x y z
N MET A 1 -22.68 20.03 -30.28
CA MET A 1 -21.70 21.13 -30.37
C MET A 1 -20.86 21.11 -29.09
N LEU A 2 -19.55 21.26 -29.28
CA LEU A 2 -18.46 21.45 -28.31
C LEU A 2 -18.15 20.33 -27.29
N LYS A 3 -17.14 19.58 -27.70
CA LYS A 3 -16.22 18.71 -26.96
C LYS A 3 -15.40 19.63 -26.02
N SER A 4 -15.63 19.56 -24.71
CA SER A 4 -14.81 20.30 -23.75
C SER A 4 -13.46 19.59 -23.58
N MET A 5 -12.43 20.41 -23.72
CA MET A 5 -11.05 20.05 -23.94
C MET A 5 -10.44 19.42 -22.69
N TYR A 6 -9.81 18.27 -22.87
CA TYR A 6 -8.85 17.70 -21.94
C TYR A 6 -7.66 18.65 -21.84
N THR A 7 -7.58 19.38 -20.73
CA THR A 7 -6.36 20.10 -20.34
C THR A 7 -5.32 19.05 -19.99
N ALA A 8 -4.49 18.69 -20.97
CA ALA A 8 -3.27 17.95 -20.75
C ALA A 8 -2.35 18.81 -19.90
N VAL A 9 -2.35 18.58 -18.59
CA VAL A 9 -1.30 19.08 -17.71
C VAL A 9 -0.09 18.22 -18.00
N ALA A 10 0.76 18.69 -18.92
CA ALA A 10 2.07 18.12 -19.15
C ALA A 10 2.92 18.32 -17.89
N PHE A 11 2.91 17.33 -17.01
CA PHE A 11 3.91 17.24 -15.95
C PHE A 11 5.23 16.87 -16.63
N ALA A 12 6.12 17.86 -16.70
CA ALA A 12 7.47 17.67 -17.19
C ALA A 12 8.18 16.64 -16.32
N VAL A 13 8.47 15.48 -16.90
CA VAL A 13 9.23 14.39 -16.31
C VAL A 13 10.61 14.91 -15.90
N ALA A 14 10.76 15.21 -14.61
CA ALA A 14 12.06 15.38 -13.99
C ALA A 14 12.67 13.98 -13.81
N LEU A 15 13.36 13.55 -14.86
CA LEU A 15 14.06 12.28 -15.04
C LEU A 15 15.33 12.24 -14.15
N ALA A 16 15.17 12.42 -12.84
CA ALA A 16 16.28 12.56 -11.92
C ALA A 16 15.92 12.19 -10.48
N PHE A 17 15.41 10.98 -10.24
CA PHE A 17 15.51 10.37 -8.91
C PHE A 17 16.06 8.95 -9.00
N ALA A 18 17.23 8.79 -8.35
CA ALA A 18 17.86 7.57 -7.88
C ALA A 18 18.35 6.53 -8.90
N ALA A 19 19.37 6.87 -9.68
CA ALA A 19 20.37 5.92 -10.17
C ALA A 19 21.28 5.39 -9.03
N ILE A 20 20.71 5.02 -7.87
CA ILE A 20 21.48 4.54 -6.71
C ILE A 20 20.94 3.16 -6.31
N ALA A 21 21.31 2.15 -7.09
CA ALA A 21 21.67 0.77 -6.67
C ALA A 21 21.34 -0.28 -7.73
N PHE A 22 20.32 -0.05 -8.57
CA PHE A 22 19.97 -0.97 -9.65
C PHE A 22 20.24 -0.30 -10.99
N ASN A 23 20.99 -1.01 -11.85
CA ASN A 23 21.14 -0.70 -13.26
C ASN A 23 20.08 -1.55 -13.99
N PRO A 24 18.80 -1.16 -13.98
CA PRO A 24 17.74 -1.97 -14.58
C PRO A 24 18.05 -2.17 -16.07
N SER A 25 17.78 -3.37 -16.55
CA SER A 25 17.80 -3.60 -18.00
C SER A 25 16.76 -2.67 -18.65
N PRO A 26 16.93 -2.30 -19.94
CA PRO A 26 15.96 -1.44 -20.63
C PRO A 26 14.53 -2.00 -20.61
N ALA A 27 14.36 -3.33 -20.51
CA ALA A 27 13.05 -3.95 -20.31
C ALA A 27 12.44 -3.59 -18.96
N VAL A 28 13.21 -3.72 -17.87
CA VAL A 28 12.76 -3.35 -16.51
C VAL A 28 12.47 -1.85 -16.40
N ALA A 29 13.27 -1.00 -17.06
CA ALA A 29 13.01 0.43 -17.10
C ALA A 29 11.70 0.78 -17.84
N GLN A 30 11.37 0.02 -18.89
CA GLN A 30 10.13 0.21 -19.65
C GLN A 30 8.91 -0.26 -18.86
N ASP A 31 9.02 -1.37 -18.12
CA ASP A 31 7.94 -1.88 -17.27
C ASP A 31 7.64 -0.93 -16.10
N ILE A 32 8.66 -0.36 -15.47
CA ILE A 32 8.48 0.67 -14.42
C ILE A 32 7.83 1.94 -14.98
N ALA A 33 8.20 2.37 -16.19
CA ALA A 33 7.58 3.53 -16.84
C ALA A 33 6.10 3.28 -17.18
N GLY A 34 5.76 2.05 -17.59
CA GLY A 34 4.37 1.64 -17.78
C GLY A 34 3.58 1.70 -16.47
N ALA A 35 4.13 1.10 -15.40
CA ALA A 35 3.52 1.14 -14.08
C ALA A 35 3.36 2.58 -13.56
N GLN A 36 4.34 3.46 -13.80
CA GLN A 36 4.23 4.86 -13.42
C GLN A 36 3.05 5.55 -14.11
N ALA A 37 2.86 5.32 -15.40
CA ALA A 37 1.73 5.87 -16.14
C ALA A 37 0.39 5.37 -15.60
N ASP A 38 0.32 4.11 -15.17
CA ASP A 38 -0.88 3.55 -14.54
C ASP A 38 -1.17 4.25 -13.20
N ILE A 39 -0.16 4.46 -12.36
CA ILE A 39 -0.31 5.18 -11.08
C ILE A 39 -0.74 6.64 -11.30
N GLU A 40 -0.16 7.32 -12.30
CA GLU A 40 -0.57 8.67 -12.67
C GLU A 40 -2.03 8.71 -13.17
N ALA A 41 -2.47 7.69 -13.89
CA ALA A 41 -3.87 7.56 -14.31
C ALA A 41 -4.80 7.35 -13.10
N LEU A 42 -4.40 6.55 -12.12
CA LEU A 42 -5.14 6.37 -10.86
C LEU A 42 -5.25 7.70 -10.09
N LEU A 43 -4.17 8.49 -10.02
CA LEU A 43 -4.21 9.82 -9.39
C LEU A 43 -5.25 10.74 -10.05
N VAL A 44 -5.32 10.74 -11.38
CA VAL A 44 -6.30 11.57 -12.10
C VAL A 44 -7.72 11.04 -11.89
N GLN A 45 -7.90 9.71 -11.91
CA GLN A 45 -9.19 9.06 -11.72
C GLN A 45 -9.76 9.34 -10.31
N TYR A 46 -8.91 9.28 -9.29
CA TYR A 46 -9.29 9.40 -7.88
C TYR A 46 -8.90 10.75 -7.25
N ALA A 47 -8.68 11.80 -8.07
CA ALA A 47 -8.24 13.11 -7.58
C ALA A 47 -9.18 13.76 -6.54
N GLY A 48 -10.45 13.33 -6.50
CA GLY A 48 -11.45 13.79 -5.51
C GLY A 48 -11.91 12.71 -4.53
N ASP A 49 -11.29 11.53 -4.55
CA ASP A 49 -11.65 10.37 -3.73
C ASP A 49 -10.38 9.73 -3.15
N ILE A 50 -9.92 10.30 -2.04
CA ILE A 50 -8.66 9.94 -1.39
C ILE A 50 -8.70 8.50 -0.87
N ASP A 51 -9.84 8.08 -0.30
CA ASP A 51 -10.02 6.71 0.19
C ASP A 51 -10.05 5.72 -0.99
N GLY A 52 -10.70 6.08 -2.09
CA GLY A 52 -10.70 5.29 -3.33
C GLY A 52 -9.30 5.14 -3.93
N LEU A 53 -8.48 6.20 -3.91
CA LEU A 53 -7.09 6.13 -4.34
C LEU A 53 -6.28 5.16 -3.46
N GLU A 54 -6.39 5.27 -2.13
CA GLU A 54 -5.67 4.41 -1.19
C GLU A 54 -5.96 2.92 -1.46
N ALA A 55 -7.24 2.57 -1.62
CA ALA A 55 -7.67 1.21 -1.93
C ALA A 55 -7.18 0.75 -3.32
N ALA A 56 -7.24 1.61 -4.33
CA ALA A 56 -6.79 1.28 -5.68
C ALA A 56 -5.28 1.02 -5.74
N ILE A 57 -4.47 1.77 -4.98
CA ILE A 57 -3.03 1.53 -4.88
C ILE A 57 -2.75 0.24 -4.13
N GLU A 58 -3.45 -0.03 -3.04
CA GLU A 58 -3.34 -1.30 -2.32
C GLU A 58 -3.57 -2.47 -3.28
N GLU A 59 -4.67 -2.43 -4.03
CA GLU A 59 -5.07 -3.49 -4.96
C GLU A 59 -4.08 -3.63 -6.11
N TYR A 60 -3.65 -2.53 -6.72
CA TYR A 60 -2.71 -2.52 -7.84
C TYR A 60 -1.38 -3.18 -7.46
N VAL A 61 -0.78 -2.76 -6.35
CA VAL A 61 0.53 -3.26 -5.92
C VAL A 61 0.43 -4.71 -5.45
N THR A 62 -0.62 -5.06 -4.71
CA THR A 62 -0.83 -6.43 -4.19
C THR A 62 -1.02 -7.46 -5.31
N ASN A 63 -1.73 -7.08 -6.38
CA ASN A 63 -2.02 -7.99 -7.50
C ASN A 63 -1.03 -7.88 -8.67
N SER A 64 0.02 -7.06 -8.53
CA SER A 64 1.06 -6.92 -9.55
C SER A 64 1.88 -8.20 -9.69
N GLU A 65 2.26 -8.52 -10.93
CA GLU A 65 3.24 -9.59 -11.20
C GLU A 65 4.64 -9.22 -10.69
N ASP A 66 4.93 -7.92 -10.62
CA ASP A 66 6.13 -7.35 -9.99
C ASP A 66 5.73 -6.28 -8.95
N PRO A 67 5.50 -6.68 -7.69
CA PRO A 67 5.14 -5.75 -6.62
C PRO A 67 6.25 -4.76 -6.28
N GLU A 68 7.52 -5.13 -6.45
CA GLU A 68 8.67 -4.24 -6.18
C GLU A 68 8.79 -3.15 -7.25
N GLY A 69 8.56 -3.50 -8.52
CA GLY A 69 8.45 -2.53 -9.62
C GLY A 69 7.25 -1.60 -9.47
N ALA A 70 6.09 -2.14 -9.08
CA ALA A 70 4.90 -1.34 -8.79
C ALA A 70 5.14 -0.36 -7.61
N ALA A 71 5.81 -0.80 -6.54
CA ALA A 71 6.19 0.07 -5.44
C ALA A 71 7.13 1.21 -5.89
N GLN A 72 8.12 0.91 -6.74
CA GLN A 72 9.01 1.93 -7.30
C GLN A 72 8.23 2.98 -8.12
N ALA A 73 7.25 2.55 -8.91
CA ALA A 73 6.38 3.46 -9.65
C ALA A 73 5.57 4.36 -8.71
N VAL A 74 4.96 3.81 -7.65
CA VAL A 74 4.24 4.61 -6.64
C VAL A 74 5.16 5.64 -5.97
N ILE A 75 6.37 5.24 -5.57
CA ILE A 75 7.36 6.13 -4.96
C ILE A 75 7.76 7.25 -5.94
N ALA A 76 7.99 6.92 -7.21
CA ALA A 76 8.36 7.90 -8.23
C ALA A 76 7.24 8.94 -8.45
N VAL A 77 5.98 8.50 -8.53
CA VAL A 77 4.84 9.41 -8.64
C VAL A 77 4.69 10.26 -7.38
N ALA A 78 4.80 9.66 -6.19
CA ALA A 78 4.73 10.39 -4.93
C ALA A 78 5.82 11.46 -4.82
N ALA A 79 7.04 11.20 -5.30
CA ALA A 79 8.13 12.19 -5.32
C ALA A 79 7.79 13.44 -6.15
N GLY A 80 6.92 13.31 -7.17
CA GLY A 80 6.43 14.43 -7.97
C GLY A 80 5.34 15.28 -7.30
N LEU A 81 4.79 14.82 -6.17
CA LEU A 81 3.73 15.52 -5.44
C LEU A 81 4.29 16.43 -4.33
N PRO A 82 3.59 17.52 -3.98
CA PRO A 82 3.91 18.32 -2.80
C PRO A 82 3.92 17.46 -1.52
N ALA A 83 4.79 17.78 -0.57
CA ALA A 83 4.91 17.05 0.69
C ALA A 83 3.56 16.98 1.44
N ASP A 84 2.85 18.10 1.56
CA ASP A 84 1.57 18.19 2.26
C ASP A 84 0.36 17.76 1.41
N SER A 85 0.57 16.97 0.35
CA SER A 85 -0.50 16.53 -0.53
C SER A 85 -1.26 15.35 0.05
N ASP A 86 -2.59 15.47 0.18
CA ASP A 86 -3.46 14.35 0.56
C ASP A 86 -3.31 13.15 -0.40
N LEU A 87 -3.07 13.42 -1.68
CA LEU A 87 -2.80 12.37 -2.68
C LEU A 87 -1.50 11.62 -2.38
N LYS A 88 -0.43 12.32 -1.96
CA LYS A 88 0.82 11.68 -1.53
C LYS A 88 0.60 10.80 -0.32
N ILE A 89 -0.15 11.31 0.66
CA ILE A 89 -0.47 10.56 1.88
C ILE A 89 -1.27 9.29 1.52
N ALA A 90 -2.29 9.40 0.66
CA ALA A 90 -3.06 8.24 0.20
C ALA A 90 -2.23 7.23 -0.60
N LEU A 91 -1.38 7.68 -1.52
CA LEU A 91 -0.43 6.79 -2.22
C LEU A 91 0.44 6.03 -1.21
N GLY A 92 0.97 6.72 -0.21
CA GLY A 92 1.79 6.13 0.84
C GLY A 92 1.03 5.12 1.69
N ARG A 93 -0.17 5.47 2.17
CA ARG A 93 -1.00 4.56 2.98
C ARG A 93 -1.41 3.33 2.19
N GLY A 94 -1.81 3.48 0.93
CA GLY A 94 -2.17 2.36 0.05
C GLY A 94 -0.99 1.43 -0.21
N LEU A 95 0.21 2.00 -0.44
CA LEU A 95 1.44 1.23 -0.56
C LEU A 95 1.78 0.49 0.74
N GLY A 96 1.62 1.13 1.89
CA GLY A 96 1.80 0.50 3.21
C GLY A 96 0.84 -0.67 3.43
N ALA A 97 -0.44 -0.50 3.08
CA ALA A 97 -1.42 -1.57 3.15
C ALA A 97 -1.05 -2.74 2.24
N ALA A 98 -0.61 -2.48 1.00
CA ALA A 98 -0.14 -3.54 0.10
C ALA A 98 1.07 -4.29 0.67
N ILE A 99 2.04 -3.57 1.25
CA ILE A 99 3.22 -4.17 1.90
C ILE A 99 2.78 -5.12 3.03
N ALA A 100 1.81 -4.72 3.86
CA ALA A 100 1.28 -5.56 4.94
C ALA A 100 0.64 -6.85 4.39
N VAL A 101 -0.12 -6.77 3.29
CA VAL A 101 -0.72 -7.94 2.65
C VAL A 101 0.33 -8.85 2.02
N ILE A 102 1.27 -8.27 1.27
CA ILE A 102 2.36 -9.02 0.62
C ILE A 102 3.25 -9.70 1.65
N ALA A 103 3.47 -9.11 2.83
CA ALA A 103 4.27 -9.70 3.89
C ALA A 103 3.77 -11.08 4.35
N LEU A 104 2.46 -11.37 4.17
CA LEU A 104 1.86 -12.67 4.49
C LEU A 104 2.29 -13.79 3.52
N THR A 105 2.58 -13.46 2.26
CA THR A 105 2.87 -14.45 1.21
C THR A 105 4.32 -14.37 0.71
N ASN A 106 4.92 -13.18 0.72
CA ASN A 106 6.28 -12.91 0.28
C ASN A 106 6.96 -11.84 1.17
N PRO A 107 7.44 -12.22 2.37
CA PRO A 107 8.05 -11.29 3.33
C PRO A 107 9.34 -10.64 2.83
N THR A 108 10.06 -11.31 1.92
CA THR A 108 11.27 -10.74 1.30
C THR A 108 10.93 -9.56 0.42
N ALA A 109 9.93 -9.69 -0.46
CA ALA A 109 9.49 -8.59 -1.32
C ALA A 109 8.96 -7.41 -0.47
N ALA A 110 8.16 -7.68 0.56
CA ALA A 110 7.69 -6.66 1.49
C ALA A 110 8.85 -5.90 2.16
N THR A 111 9.90 -6.61 2.59
CA THR A 111 11.10 -5.99 3.18
C THR A 111 11.83 -5.11 2.16
N ASN A 112 11.98 -5.58 0.91
CA ASN A 112 12.60 -4.80 -0.16
C ASN A 112 11.80 -3.53 -0.46
N MET A 113 10.48 -3.62 -0.54
CA MET A 113 9.59 -2.48 -0.73
C MET A 113 9.72 -1.46 0.40
N GLN A 114 9.79 -1.88 1.66
CA GLN A 114 10.05 -0.97 2.78
C GLN A 114 11.42 -0.29 2.67
N ALA A 115 12.45 -1.03 2.23
CA ALA A 115 13.77 -0.46 1.99
C ALA A 115 13.76 0.57 0.86
N LEU A 116 12.98 0.34 -0.21
CA LEU A 116 12.79 1.32 -1.29
C LEU A 116 12.11 2.60 -0.80
N VAL A 117 11.06 2.47 0.02
CA VAL A 117 10.39 3.62 0.65
C VAL A 117 11.36 4.39 1.54
N ALA A 118 12.14 3.71 2.39
CA ALA A 118 13.14 4.36 3.23
C ALA A 118 14.24 5.05 2.40
N ALA A 119 14.66 4.44 1.29
CA ALA A 119 15.67 5.00 0.38
C ALA A 119 15.19 6.24 -0.39
N SER A 120 13.86 6.47 -0.48
CA SER A 120 13.31 7.67 -1.11
C SER A 120 13.69 8.97 -0.38
N GLY A 121 13.92 8.89 0.93
CA GLY A 121 14.21 10.05 1.78
C GLY A 121 13.02 11.00 2.01
N ASP A 122 11.81 10.64 1.57
CA ASP A 122 10.60 11.43 1.80
C ASP A 122 9.95 11.01 3.13
N GLU A 123 10.16 11.80 4.19
CA GLU A 123 9.63 11.50 5.53
C GLU A 123 8.09 11.44 5.57
N THR A 124 7.41 12.20 4.71
CA THR A 124 5.94 12.18 4.65
C THR A 124 5.46 10.88 4.03
N LEU A 125 6.10 10.44 2.94
CA LEU A 125 5.81 9.16 2.32
C LEU A 125 6.13 7.99 3.28
N VAL A 126 7.28 8.03 3.95
CA VAL A 126 7.66 7.02 4.95
C VAL A 126 6.63 6.93 6.07
N GLY A 127 6.20 8.09 6.61
CA GLY A 127 5.17 8.15 7.64
C GLY A 127 3.83 7.59 7.18
N ALA A 128 3.39 7.95 5.97
CA ALA A 128 2.16 7.44 5.38
C ALA A 128 2.19 5.93 5.14
N VAL A 129 3.29 5.40 4.60
CA VAL A 129 3.50 3.95 4.43
C VAL A 129 3.48 3.22 5.77
N SER A 130 4.13 3.77 6.80
CA SER A 130 4.10 3.18 8.13
C SER A 130 2.70 3.16 8.73
N SER A 131 1.90 4.22 8.53
CA SER A 131 0.50 4.26 8.96
C SER A 131 -0.33 3.21 8.24
N GLY A 132 -0.28 3.16 6.91
CA GLY A 132 -1.04 2.18 6.12
C GLY A 132 -0.67 0.73 6.45
N THR A 133 0.62 0.46 6.67
CA THR A 133 1.09 -0.87 7.10
C THR A 133 0.46 -1.23 8.45
N THR A 134 0.52 -0.33 9.43
CA THR A 134 -0.02 -0.55 10.78
C THR A 134 -1.52 -0.78 10.76
N ASP A 135 -2.27 0.09 10.08
CA ASP A 135 -3.72 0.02 9.96
C ASP A 135 -4.14 -1.32 9.33
N LYS A 136 -3.45 -1.72 8.25
CA LYS A 136 -3.74 -2.97 7.55
C LYS A 136 -3.37 -4.21 8.35
N THR A 137 -2.21 -4.23 9.00
CA THR A 137 -1.81 -5.32 9.89
C THR A 137 -2.82 -5.49 11.04
N ALA A 138 -3.24 -4.39 11.67
CA ALA A 138 -4.27 -4.43 12.72
C ALA A 138 -5.60 -4.99 12.19
N SER A 139 -6.02 -4.60 10.99
CA SER A 139 -7.23 -5.14 10.34
C SER A 139 -7.13 -6.64 10.05
N ILE A 140 -5.97 -7.11 9.58
CA ILE A 140 -5.69 -8.53 9.35
C ILE A 140 -5.76 -9.31 10.67
N GLU A 141 -5.12 -8.81 11.73
CA GLU A 141 -5.12 -9.44 13.06
C GLU A 141 -6.53 -9.51 13.67
N GLN A 142 -7.32 -8.45 13.55
CA GLN A 142 -8.72 -8.44 13.99
C GLN A 142 -9.57 -9.48 13.25
N ASN A 143 -9.36 -9.64 11.94
CA ASN A 143 -10.05 -10.65 11.15
C ASN A 143 -9.55 -12.08 11.44
N ALA A 144 -8.28 -12.24 11.81
CA ALA A 144 -7.70 -13.54 12.18
C ALA A 144 -8.09 -13.99 13.61
N GLY A 145 -8.35 -13.04 14.53
CA GLY A 145 -8.78 -13.29 15.91
C GLY A 145 -10.29 -13.20 16.16
N GLY A 146 -11.08 -12.77 15.17
CA GLY A 146 -12.53 -12.58 15.28
C GLY A 146 -13.38 -13.84 15.09
N GLY A 147 -12.76 -15.01 15.00
CA GLY A 147 -13.45 -16.30 15.08
C GLY A 147 -13.45 -16.81 16.51
N ASP A 148 -14.58 -16.68 17.20
CA ASP A 148 -14.92 -17.24 18.52
C ASP A 148 -14.79 -16.29 19.73
N ASP A 149 -15.81 -15.45 19.96
CA ASP A 149 -16.44 -15.35 21.29
C ASP A 149 -17.86 -14.73 21.19
N THR A 150 -18.80 -15.51 20.67
CA THR A 150 -20.21 -15.35 21.04
C THR A 150 -20.67 -16.69 21.60
N LEU A 151 -19.97 -17.16 22.63
CA LEU A 151 -20.56 -18.13 23.55
C LEU A 151 -21.43 -17.37 24.54
N VAL A 152 -22.71 -17.67 24.45
CA VAL A 152 -23.79 -17.42 25.39
C VAL A 152 -23.28 -17.55 26.84
N GLY A 153 -22.98 -16.43 27.47
CA GLY A 153 -22.76 -16.34 28.92
C GLY A 153 -24.09 -16.13 29.63
N GLU A 154 -25.00 -17.10 29.53
CA GLU A 154 -26.04 -17.30 30.53
C GLU A 154 -25.46 -18.27 31.57
N ASP A 155 -25.42 -17.80 32.82
CA ASP A 155 -24.90 -18.49 33.99
C ASP A 155 -25.38 -19.95 34.10
N ASP A 156 -24.46 -20.93 34.06
CA ASP A 156 -24.68 -22.24 34.67
C ASP A 156 -23.56 -22.58 35.65
N GLN A 157 -23.86 -22.35 36.94
CA GLN A 157 -23.03 -22.76 38.06
C GLN A 157 -23.34 -24.21 38.42
N THR A 158 -22.59 -25.16 37.87
CA THR A 158 -22.46 -26.49 38.48
C THR A 158 -21.00 -26.78 38.78
N PRO A 159 -20.59 -26.75 40.06
CA PRO A 159 -19.28 -27.26 40.46
C PRO A 159 -19.26 -28.79 40.29
N GLU A 160 -18.46 -29.31 39.37
CA GLU A 160 -18.16 -30.73 39.34
C GLU A 160 -17.03 -31.03 40.35
N GLU A 161 -17.38 -31.57 41.51
CA GLU A 161 -16.43 -32.22 42.41
C GLU A 161 -15.90 -33.51 41.75
N PRO A 162 -14.59 -33.80 41.76
CA PRO A 162 -14.11 -35.11 41.42
C PRO A 162 -14.41 -36.09 42.56
N ALA A 163 -15.27 -37.07 42.29
CA ALA A 163 -15.45 -38.23 43.15
C ALA A 163 -14.14 -39.03 43.24
N SER A 164 -13.35 -38.81 44.28
CA SER A 164 -12.20 -39.66 44.61
C SER A 164 -12.59 -40.67 45.68
N ALA A 165 -12.49 -41.94 45.31
CA ALA A 165 -12.79 -43.10 46.12
C ALA A 165 -11.78 -43.26 47.28
N THR A 166 -12.28 -43.60 48.48
CA THR A 166 -11.58 -44.49 49.43
C THR A 166 -12.60 -45.22 50.29
#